data_AF-A0A2I1HWI1-F1
#
_entry.id   AF-A0A2I1HWI1-F1
#
_cell.length_a   1.000
_cell.length_b   1.000
_cell.length_c   1.000
_cell.angle_alpha   90.00
_cell.angle_beta   90.00
_cell.angle_gamma   90.00
#
_symmetry.space_group_name_H-M   'P 1'
#
loop_
_entity.id
_entity.type
_entity.pdbx_description
1 polymer ?
#
loop_
_entity_poly.entity_id
_entity_poly.type
_entity_poly.pdbx_seq_one_letter_code
_entity_poly.pdbx_strand_id
1 'polypeptide(L)'
;WTSGNNDIDKFIQETQLSEHASNIRIRNALEWVPYDRFYDIKYIAKGGFGKVYRANWIDGYLVNWDDENKNWMRYNQNMFVALKSLDNSKNVTLEFMNEIISHNIGRTDNDFIVRFYGITQDPETKNYIMVLDYAEDGSLRNYLDKEYNKLNWDKKIDYLRYIVDGLKCIHEKELVHRDLHIGNILKLKYKTVITDMGL
;
A
#
# COMPACT_ATOMS: atom_id res chain seq x y z
N TRP A 1 8.63 -18.18 -5.10
CA TRP A 1 7.16 -18.09 -5.08
C TRP A 1 6.68 -17.86 -6.51
N THR A 2 5.40 -18.10 -6.82
CA THR A 2 4.75 -17.68 -8.08
C THR A 2 3.29 -17.35 -7.77
N SER A 3 2.79 -16.27 -8.36
CA SER A 3 1.41 -15.82 -8.25
C SER A 3 0.46 -16.56 -9.17
N GLY A 4 0.99 -17.35 -10.13
CA GLY A 4 0.21 -17.91 -11.23
C GLY A 4 -0.02 -16.94 -12.39
N ASN A 5 0.55 -15.72 -12.34
CA ASN A 5 0.55 -14.78 -13.46
C ASN A 5 1.96 -14.21 -13.70
N ASN A 6 2.45 -14.35 -14.93
CA ASN A 6 3.81 -13.97 -15.30
C ASN A 6 4.07 -12.45 -15.22
N ASP A 7 3.07 -11.62 -15.49
CA ASP A 7 3.23 -10.16 -15.46
C ASP A 7 3.37 -9.65 -14.01
N ILE A 8 2.57 -10.20 -13.10
CA ILE A 8 2.68 -9.94 -11.65
C ILE A 8 4.01 -10.46 -11.10
N ASP A 9 4.38 -11.69 -11.46
CA ASP A 9 5.64 -12.29 -11.00
C ASP A 9 6.84 -11.46 -11.47
N LYS A 10 6.84 -11.05 -12.74
CA LYS A 10 7.86 -10.18 -13.31
C LYS A 10 7.91 -8.83 -12.62
N PHE A 11 6.76 -8.18 -12.42
CA PHE A 11 6.68 -6.88 -11.75
C PHE A 11 7.28 -6.95 -10.33
N ILE A 12 6.88 -7.93 -9.52
CA ILE A 12 7.41 -8.10 -8.17
C ILE A 12 8.93 -8.36 -8.21
N GLN A 13 9.43 -9.21 -9.10
CA GLN A 13 10.86 -9.47 -9.25
C GLN A 13 11.65 -8.20 -9.62
N GLU A 14 11.12 -7.38 -10.52
CA GLU A 14 11.73 -6.10 -10.88
C GLU A 14 11.83 -5.17 -9.67
N THR A 15 10.78 -5.07 -8.84
CA THR A 15 10.85 -4.27 -7.60
C THR A 15 11.93 -4.74 -6.63
N GLN A 16 12.12 -6.05 -6.51
CA GLN A 16 13.14 -6.65 -5.64
C GLN A 16 14.55 -6.38 -6.18
N LEU A 17 14.77 -6.55 -7.48
CA LEU A 17 16.06 -6.31 -8.13
C LEU A 17 16.49 -4.85 -8.06
N SER A 18 15.56 -3.91 -8.26
CA SER A 18 15.85 -2.46 -8.16
C SER A 18 16.35 -2.08 -6.77
N GLU A 19 15.75 -2.63 -5.71
CA GLU A 19 16.15 -2.32 -4.33
C GLU A 19 17.51 -2.96 -3.99
N HIS A 20 17.77 -4.19 -4.44
CA HIS A 20 19.08 -4.84 -4.30
C HIS A 20 20.21 -4.04 -4.94
N ALA A 21 19.97 -3.40 -6.09
CA ALA A 21 20.97 -2.57 -6.77
C ALA A 21 21.27 -1.25 -6.03
N SER A 22 20.30 -0.74 -5.26
CA SER A 22 20.39 0.58 -4.61
C SER A 22 21.19 0.60 -3.30
N ASN A 23 21.45 -0.57 -2.66
CA ASN A 23 22.09 -0.69 -1.34
C ASN A 23 21.47 0.19 -0.23
N ILE A 24 20.24 0.67 -0.43
CA ILE A 24 19.46 1.44 0.54
C ILE A 24 18.45 0.49 1.21
N ARG A 25 17.92 0.87 2.39
CA ARG A 25 16.87 0.12 3.09
C ARG A 25 15.77 -0.31 2.11
N ILE A 26 15.41 -1.59 2.17
CA ILE A 26 14.47 -2.20 1.24
C ILE A 26 13.06 -1.74 1.62
N ARG A 27 12.65 -0.62 1.01
CA ARG A 27 11.42 0.09 1.35
C ARG A 27 10.33 -0.15 0.34
N ASN A 28 10.70 -0.36 -0.93
CA ASN A 28 9.77 -0.47 -2.04
C ASN A 28 9.75 -1.87 -2.68
N ALA A 29 10.56 -2.83 -2.21
CA ALA A 29 10.47 -4.20 -2.69
C ALA A 29 9.12 -4.78 -2.29
N LEU A 30 8.38 -5.24 -3.30
CA LEU A 30 7.12 -5.92 -3.13
C LEU A 30 7.36 -7.41 -2.96
N GLU A 31 6.38 -8.11 -2.41
CA GLU A 31 6.39 -9.56 -2.37
C GLU A 31 5.05 -10.16 -2.76
N TRP A 32 5.10 -11.42 -3.18
CA TRP A 32 3.91 -12.25 -3.19
C TRP A 32 3.67 -12.81 -1.80
N VAL A 33 2.52 -12.49 -1.22
CA VAL A 33 2.12 -12.98 0.10
C VAL A 33 1.11 -14.11 -0.07
N PRO A 34 1.41 -15.35 0.35
CA PRO A 34 0.43 -16.43 0.34
C PRO A 34 -0.81 -16.05 1.19
N TYR A 35 -2.00 -16.32 0.67
CA TYR A 35 -3.25 -15.81 1.27
C TYR A 35 -3.50 -16.38 2.68
N ASP A 36 -3.01 -17.59 2.96
CA ASP A 36 -3.10 -18.26 4.26
C ASP A 36 -2.22 -17.61 5.35
N ARG A 37 -1.39 -16.62 5.00
CA ARG A 37 -0.66 -15.77 5.95
C ARG A 37 -1.52 -14.67 6.55
N PHE A 38 -2.77 -14.52 6.09
CA PHE A 38 -3.73 -13.56 6.62
C PHE A 38 -4.81 -14.25 7.44
N TYR A 39 -5.19 -13.64 8.57
CA TYR A 39 -6.27 -14.11 9.44
C TYR A 39 -7.09 -12.94 9.99
N ASP A 40 -8.25 -13.25 10.60
CA ASP A 40 -9.25 -12.28 11.06
C ASP A 40 -9.62 -11.24 10.00
N ILE A 41 -9.83 -11.70 8.77
CA ILE A 41 -10.16 -10.85 7.63
C ILE A 41 -11.57 -10.27 7.84
N LYS A 42 -11.68 -8.95 7.90
CA LYS A 42 -12.93 -8.20 8.15
C LYS A 42 -13.17 -7.20 7.04
N TYR A 43 -14.37 -7.23 6.46
CA TYR A 43 -14.79 -6.23 5.49
C TYR A 43 -14.82 -4.84 6.13
N ILE A 44 -14.32 -3.83 5.41
CA ILE A 44 -14.34 -2.43 5.83
C ILE A 44 -15.34 -1.65 4.98
N ALA A 45 -15.12 -1.61 3.67
CA ALA A 45 -15.86 -0.76 2.76
C ALA A 45 -15.74 -1.24 1.31
N LYS A 46 -16.68 -0.79 0.47
CA LYS A 46 -16.58 -0.87 -0.98
C LYS A 46 -16.45 0.57 -1.49
N GLY A 47 -15.35 0.85 -2.19
CA GLY A 47 -15.13 2.10 -2.91
C GLY A 47 -15.50 1.99 -4.38
N GLY A 48 -15.24 3.04 -5.16
CA GLY A 48 -15.47 3.05 -6.61
C GLY A 48 -14.64 2.01 -7.36
N PHE A 49 -13.47 1.66 -6.82
CA PHE A 49 -12.48 0.78 -7.48
C PHE A 49 -12.45 -0.65 -6.92
N GLY A 50 -13.26 -0.98 -5.91
CA GLY A 50 -13.31 -2.33 -5.36
C GLY A 50 -13.59 -2.39 -3.86
N LYS A 51 -13.20 -3.48 -3.23
CA LYS A 51 -13.46 -3.78 -1.81
C LYS A 51 -12.19 -3.70 -0.99
N VAL A 52 -12.31 -3.17 0.23
CA VAL A 52 -11.23 -3.11 1.21
C VAL A 52 -11.59 -3.93 2.44
N TYR A 53 -10.64 -4.75 2.87
CA TYR A 53 -10.72 -5.55 4.08
C TYR A 53 -9.56 -5.20 5.00
N ARG A 54 -9.73 -5.42 6.31
CA ARG A 54 -8.66 -5.43 7.30
C ARG A 54 -8.28 -6.87 7.58
N ALA A 55 -7.00 -7.17 7.72
CA ALA A 55 -6.52 -8.49 8.14
C ALA A 55 -5.34 -8.36 9.09
N ASN A 56 -5.06 -9.42 9.86
CA ASN A 56 -3.77 -9.63 10.50
C ASN A 56 -2.83 -10.34 9.52
N TRP A 57 -1.58 -9.90 9.44
CA TRP A 57 -0.54 -10.54 8.64
C TRP A 57 0.54 -11.16 9.54
N ILE A 58 0.71 -12.49 9.47
CA ILE A 58 1.58 -13.23 10.39
C ILE A 58 3.05 -12.82 10.22
N ASP A 59 3.53 -12.71 8.98
CA ASP A 59 4.96 -12.57 8.69
C ASP A 59 5.51 -11.17 8.95
N GLY A 60 4.68 -10.14 8.76
CA GLY A 60 5.13 -8.76 8.67
C GLY A 60 5.95 -8.47 7.41
N TYR A 61 6.36 -7.21 7.26
CA TYR A 61 6.95 -6.70 6.02
C TYR A 61 8.46 -6.92 5.91
N LEU A 62 8.96 -6.98 4.67
CA LEU A 62 10.39 -7.06 4.36
C LEU A 62 11.15 -5.80 4.80
N VAL A 63 12.32 -6.00 5.42
CA VAL A 63 13.20 -4.90 5.86
C VAL A 63 14.52 -4.89 5.10
N ASN A 64 15.20 -6.03 5.07
CA ASN A 64 16.53 -6.19 4.50
C ASN A 64 16.72 -7.64 4.01
N TRP A 65 17.67 -7.84 3.11
CA TRP A 65 18.16 -9.17 2.77
C TRP A 65 19.29 -9.57 3.72
N ASP A 66 19.21 -10.76 4.28
CA ASP A 66 20.27 -11.36 5.09
C ASP A 66 21.15 -12.22 4.19
N ASP A 67 22.36 -11.73 3.92
CA ASP A 67 23.33 -12.42 3.06
C ASP A 67 23.89 -13.71 3.67
N GLU A 68 23.88 -13.85 4.99
CA GLU A 68 24.38 -15.05 5.67
C GLU A 68 23.33 -16.16 5.58
N ASN A 69 22.09 -15.84 5.93
CA ASN A 69 20.99 -16.80 5.95
C ASN A 69 20.31 -16.97 4.57
N LYS A 70 20.71 -16.18 3.57
CA LYS A 70 20.10 -16.11 2.23
C LYS A 70 18.58 -16.03 2.29
N ASN A 71 18.09 -15.16 3.16
CA ASN A 71 16.68 -14.99 3.42
C ASN A 71 16.32 -13.53 3.73
N TRP A 72 15.05 -13.20 3.59
CA TRP A 72 14.54 -11.89 3.92
C TRP A 72 14.35 -11.70 5.43
N MET A 73 14.90 -10.63 5.97
CA MET A 73 14.57 -10.14 7.30
C MET A 73 13.19 -9.47 7.29
N ARG A 74 12.38 -9.78 8.30
CA ARG A 74 11.02 -9.26 8.45
C ARG A 74 10.84 -8.50 9.75
N TYR A 75 9.89 -7.58 9.78
CA TYR A 75 9.53 -6.81 10.97
C TYR A 75 8.02 -6.64 11.09
N ASN A 76 7.55 -6.39 12.32
CA ASN A 76 6.15 -6.16 12.65
C ASN A 76 5.25 -7.39 12.37
N GLN A 77 5.66 -8.56 12.85
CA GLN A 77 4.84 -9.77 12.82
C GLN A 77 3.47 -9.54 13.47
N ASN A 78 2.42 -10.15 12.94
CA ASN A 78 1.03 -9.99 13.37
C ASN A 78 0.50 -8.56 13.27
N MET A 79 0.98 -7.78 12.30
CA MET A 79 0.47 -6.42 12.07
C MET A 79 -0.86 -6.40 11.32
N PHE A 80 -1.60 -5.30 11.49
CA PHE A 80 -2.77 -5.03 10.65
C PHE A 80 -2.36 -4.56 9.26
N VAL A 81 -3.05 -5.06 8.24
CA VAL A 81 -2.94 -4.64 6.85
C VAL A 81 -4.33 -4.38 6.25
N ALA A 82 -4.36 -3.52 5.25
CA ALA A 82 -5.50 -3.34 4.37
C ALA A 82 -5.34 -4.22 3.12
N LEU A 83 -6.32 -5.06 2.85
CA LEU A 83 -6.41 -5.89 1.65
C LEU A 83 -7.36 -5.21 0.67
N LYS A 84 -6.83 -4.59 -0.38
CA LYS A 84 -7.61 -3.90 -1.42
C LYS A 84 -7.75 -4.80 -2.64
N SER A 85 -8.97 -5.32 -2.86
CA SER A 85 -9.33 -6.11 -4.04
C SER A 85 -9.99 -5.19 -5.05
N LEU A 86 -9.45 -5.10 -6.27
CA LEU A 86 -10.16 -4.46 -7.38
C LEU A 86 -11.21 -5.40 -7.95
N ASP A 87 -12.33 -4.85 -8.41
CA ASP A 87 -13.38 -5.64 -9.06
C ASP A 87 -12.81 -6.28 -10.35
N ASN A 88 -13.14 -7.54 -10.61
CA ASN A 88 -12.67 -8.33 -11.78
C ASN A 88 -11.15 -8.47 -11.95
N SER A 89 -10.36 -8.30 -10.88
CA SER A 89 -8.89 -8.44 -10.97
C SER A 89 -8.42 -9.86 -11.29
N LYS A 90 -9.29 -10.88 -11.21
CA LYS A 90 -8.97 -12.28 -11.59
C LYS A 90 -8.25 -12.43 -12.94
N ASN A 91 -8.60 -11.61 -13.92
CA ASN A 91 -8.01 -11.66 -15.26
C ASN A 91 -6.82 -10.70 -15.45
N VAL A 92 -6.31 -10.09 -14.38
CA VAL A 92 -5.24 -9.08 -14.41
C VAL A 92 -5.55 -8.00 -15.46
N THR A 93 -6.56 -7.19 -15.16
CA THR A 93 -6.95 -6.09 -16.05
C THR A 93 -5.83 -5.06 -16.16
N LEU A 94 -5.80 -4.32 -17.27
CA LEU A 94 -4.91 -3.17 -17.43
C LEU A 94 -5.08 -2.16 -16.29
N GLU A 95 -6.30 -1.99 -15.79
CA GLU A 95 -6.61 -1.13 -14.64
C GLU A 95 -5.87 -1.59 -13.37
N PHE A 96 -5.89 -2.89 -13.06
CA PHE A 96 -5.16 -3.43 -11.91
C PHE A 96 -3.65 -3.24 -12.05
N MET A 97 -3.10 -3.55 -13.23
CA MET A 97 -1.66 -3.35 -13.48
C MET A 97 -1.26 -1.87 -13.38
N ASN A 98 -2.05 -0.97 -13.97
CA ASN A 98 -1.81 0.46 -13.89
C ASN A 98 -1.86 0.98 -12.46
N GLU A 99 -2.78 0.45 -11.64
CA GLU A 99 -2.87 0.83 -10.23
C GLU A 99 -1.63 0.39 -9.46
N ILE A 100 -1.22 -0.88 -9.52
CA ILE A 100 -0.05 -1.37 -8.77
C ILE A 100 1.24 -0.71 -9.25
N ILE A 101 1.38 -0.43 -10.56
CA ILE A 101 2.57 0.21 -11.13
C ILE A 101 2.62 1.68 -10.71
N SER A 102 1.55 2.45 -10.90
CA SER A 102 1.49 3.87 -10.52
C SER A 102 1.69 4.05 -9.02
N HIS A 103 1.10 3.15 -8.21
CA HIS A 103 1.28 3.18 -6.76
C HIS A 103 2.73 2.93 -6.35
N ASN A 104 3.39 1.95 -6.97
CA ASN A 104 4.79 1.66 -6.71
C ASN A 104 5.69 2.84 -7.12
N ILE A 105 5.56 3.32 -8.36
CA ILE A 105 6.35 4.46 -8.89
C ILE A 105 6.17 5.70 -8.02
N GLY A 106 4.91 6.03 -7.68
CA GLY A 106 4.60 7.18 -6.85
C GLY A 106 5.24 7.07 -5.46
N ARG A 107 5.31 5.86 -4.89
CA ARG A 107 5.84 5.59 -3.55
C ARG A 107 7.37 5.54 -3.48
N THR A 108 8.05 5.34 -4.60
CA THR A 108 9.52 5.26 -4.64
C THR A 108 10.15 6.51 -4.00
N ASP A 109 11.12 6.27 -3.11
CA ASP A 109 11.92 7.29 -2.41
C ASP A 109 11.17 8.23 -1.45
N ASN A 110 9.91 7.97 -1.10
CA ASN A 110 9.16 8.84 -0.19
C ASN A 110 8.21 8.06 0.72
N ASP A 111 7.81 8.64 1.85
CA ASP A 111 6.90 7.99 2.80
C ASP A 111 5.50 8.65 2.85
N PHE A 112 5.12 9.41 1.82
CA PHE A 112 3.89 10.21 1.80
C PHE A 112 2.72 9.54 1.07
N ILE A 113 2.97 8.41 0.40
CA ILE A 113 1.94 7.54 -0.16
C ILE A 113 1.85 6.29 0.72
N VAL A 114 0.65 5.73 0.86
CA VAL A 114 0.42 4.54 1.70
C VAL A 114 1.33 3.41 1.25
N ARG A 115 1.96 2.73 2.21
CA ARG A 115 2.93 1.69 1.89
C ARG A 115 2.21 0.51 1.24
N PHE A 116 2.78 0.07 0.13
CA PHE A 116 2.37 -1.11 -0.61
C PHE A 116 3.39 -2.20 -0.35
N TYR A 117 2.97 -3.28 0.31
CA TYR A 117 3.85 -4.36 0.74
C TYR A 117 3.99 -5.44 -0.31
N GLY A 118 2.94 -5.66 -1.10
CA GLY A 118 2.91 -6.81 -1.97
C GLY A 118 1.52 -7.15 -2.45
N ILE A 119 1.42 -8.30 -3.11
CA ILE A 119 0.22 -8.77 -3.78
C ILE A 119 -0.11 -10.15 -3.21
N THR A 120 -1.41 -10.42 -3.07
CA THR A 120 -1.93 -11.75 -2.78
C THR A 120 -3.08 -12.07 -3.73
N GLN A 121 -3.60 -13.29 -3.69
CA GLN A 121 -4.79 -13.68 -4.44
C GLN A 121 -5.74 -14.43 -3.52
N ASP A 122 -7.00 -14.00 -3.53
CA ASP A 122 -8.07 -14.71 -2.86
C ASP A 122 -8.27 -16.09 -3.52
N PRO A 123 -8.14 -17.20 -2.77
CA PRO A 123 -8.23 -18.54 -3.33
C PRO A 123 -9.64 -18.90 -3.82
N GLU A 124 -10.69 -18.26 -3.33
CA GLU A 124 -12.08 -18.49 -3.72
C GLU A 124 -12.45 -17.66 -4.96
N THR A 125 -12.25 -16.34 -4.89
CA THR A 125 -12.65 -15.43 -5.98
C THR A 125 -11.63 -15.37 -7.11
N LYS A 126 -10.38 -15.78 -6.84
CA LYS A 126 -9.20 -15.64 -7.71
C LYS A 126 -8.83 -14.20 -8.04
N ASN A 127 -9.42 -13.23 -7.35
CA ASN A 127 -9.05 -11.83 -7.49
C ASN A 127 -7.67 -11.58 -6.87
N TYR A 128 -6.83 -10.85 -7.60
CA TYR A 128 -5.60 -10.28 -7.04
C TYR A 128 -5.94 -9.09 -6.14
N ILE A 129 -5.16 -8.97 -5.07
CA ILE A 129 -5.39 -8.07 -3.94
C ILE A 129 -4.08 -7.38 -3.60
N MET A 130 -4.12 -6.06 -3.45
CA MET A 130 -3.00 -5.29 -2.92
C MET A 130 -2.96 -5.39 -1.39
N VAL A 131 -1.77 -5.59 -0.84
CA VAL A 131 -1.50 -5.59 0.61
C VAL A 131 -0.92 -4.23 0.98
N LEU A 132 -1.69 -3.41 1.69
CA LEU A 132 -1.38 -2.03 2.03
C LEU A 132 -1.28 -1.82 3.55
N ASP A 133 -0.60 -0.75 3.96
CA ASP A 133 -0.59 -0.30 5.35
C ASP A 133 -2.00 0.08 5.83
N TYR A 134 -2.36 -0.36 7.04
CA TYR A 134 -3.69 -0.15 7.59
C TYR A 134 -3.74 1.15 8.41
N ALA A 135 -4.58 2.08 7.97
CA ALA A 135 -4.87 3.29 8.72
C ALA A 135 -5.97 3.05 9.77
N GLU A 136 -5.59 2.86 11.03
CA GLU A 136 -6.54 2.68 12.15
C GLU A 136 -7.52 3.85 12.31
N ASP A 137 -7.05 5.08 12.05
CA ASP A 137 -7.88 6.30 12.07
C ASP A 137 -8.73 6.46 10.79
N GLY A 138 -8.56 5.56 9.81
CA GLY A 138 -9.25 5.60 8.51
C GLY A 138 -8.81 6.75 7.61
N SER A 139 -9.73 7.26 6.80
CA SER A 139 -9.48 8.46 5.99
C SER A 139 -9.36 9.70 6.87
N LEU A 140 -8.70 10.74 6.36
CA LEU A 140 -8.62 12.03 7.03
C LEU A 140 -10.02 12.61 7.26
N ARG A 141 -11.01 12.31 6.39
CA ARG A 141 -12.42 12.65 6.63
C ARG A 141 -12.91 12.02 7.93
N ASN A 142 -12.79 10.68 8.04
CA ASN A 142 -13.27 9.96 9.22
C ASN A 142 -12.58 10.42 10.51
N TYR A 143 -11.28 10.72 10.42
CA TYR A 143 -10.52 11.23 11.55
C TYR A 143 -10.99 12.63 11.98
N LEU A 144 -11.13 13.57 11.03
CA LEU A 144 -11.58 14.92 11.35
C LEU A 144 -13.01 14.95 11.88
N ASP A 145 -13.92 14.12 11.34
CA ASP A 145 -15.30 14.05 11.83
C ASP A 145 -15.38 13.71 13.34
N LYS A 146 -14.37 12.99 13.88
CA LYS A 146 -14.30 12.60 15.29
C LYS A 146 -13.43 13.54 16.14
N GLU A 147 -12.30 13.98 15.60
CA GLU A 147 -11.19 14.55 16.38
C GLU A 147 -10.91 16.02 16.05
N TYR A 148 -11.65 16.66 15.13
CA TYR A 148 -11.37 18.03 14.67
C TYR A 148 -11.20 19.05 15.81
N ASN A 149 -12.06 18.99 16.82
CA ASN A 149 -12.04 19.93 17.95
C ASN A 149 -10.85 19.71 18.91
N LYS A 150 -10.17 18.57 18.82
CA LYS A 150 -8.98 18.26 19.64
C LYS A 150 -7.67 18.64 18.93
N LEU A 151 -7.72 18.97 17.64
CA LEU A 151 -6.54 19.31 16.84
C LEU A 151 -6.12 20.77 17.05
N ASN A 152 -4.86 20.95 17.48
CA ASN A 152 -4.21 22.25 17.45
C ASN A 152 -3.80 22.64 16.02
N TRP A 153 -3.42 23.91 15.83
CA TRP A 153 -3.02 24.43 14.52
C TRP A 153 -1.77 23.75 13.97
N ASP A 154 -0.79 23.43 14.82
CA ASP A 154 0.44 22.76 14.41
C ASP A 154 0.16 21.41 13.74
N LYS A 155 -0.72 20.59 14.32
CA LYS A 155 -1.12 19.30 13.73
C LYS A 155 -1.87 19.46 12.41
N LYS A 156 -2.72 20.47 12.29
CA LYS A 156 -3.43 20.78 11.04
C LYS A 156 -2.45 21.16 9.93
N ILE A 157 -1.45 22.00 10.26
CA ILE A 157 -0.40 22.42 9.34
C ILE A 157 0.48 21.23 8.94
N ASP A 158 0.86 20.37 9.90
CA ASP A 158 1.62 19.15 9.61
C ASP A 158 0.89 18.22 8.63
N TYR A 159 -0.41 18.00 8.82
CA TYR A 159 -1.19 17.15 7.92
C TYR A 159 -1.27 17.73 6.51
N LEU A 160 -1.44 19.05 6.38
CA LEU A 160 -1.42 19.72 5.07
C LEU A 160 -0.04 19.60 4.42
N ARG A 161 1.03 19.83 5.18
CA ARG A 161 2.41 19.69 4.70
C ARG A 161 2.68 18.28 4.16
N TYR A 162 2.28 17.25 4.88
CA TYR A 162 2.43 15.86 4.41
C TYR A 162 1.67 15.57 3.12
N ILE A 163 0.48 16.14 2.93
CA ILE A 163 -0.28 16.00 1.69
C ILE A 163 0.43 16.71 0.54
N VAL A 164 0.92 17.94 0.77
CA VAL A 164 1.65 18.71 -0.25
C VAL A 164 2.95 18.02 -0.63
N ASP A 165 3.71 17.50 0.33
CA ASP A 165 4.94 16.74 0.08
C ASP A 165 4.63 15.46 -0.73
N GLY A 166 3.53 14.76 -0.42
CA GLY A 166 3.08 13.62 -1.21
C GLY A 166 2.72 13.98 -2.66
N LEU A 167 1.97 15.06 -2.87
CA LEU A 167 1.66 15.52 -4.23
C LEU A 167 2.90 15.95 -5.01
N LYS A 168 3.85 16.60 -4.34
CA LYS A 168 5.13 16.95 -4.93
C LYS A 168 5.87 15.69 -5.41
N CYS A 169 5.97 14.66 -4.57
CA CYS A 169 6.60 13.40 -4.96
C CYS A 169 5.88 12.71 -6.13
N ILE A 170 4.54 12.72 -6.16
CA ILE A 170 3.75 12.19 -7.28
C ILE A 170 4.10 12.92 -8.58
N HIS A 171 4.10 14.26 -8.56
CA HIS A 171 4.39 15.07 -9.75
C HIS A 171 5.85 14.97 -10.21
N GLU A 172 6.81 14.80 -9.29
CA GLU A 172 8.23 14.56 -9.63
C GLU A 172 8.45 13.24 -10.39
N LYS A 173 7.51 12.29 -10.27
CA LYS A 173 7.50 11.05 -11.04
C LYS A 173 6.63 11.13 -12.30
N GLU A 174 6.25 12.35 -12.70
CA GLU A 174 5.39 12.64 -13.86
C GLU A 174 3.99 12.01 -13.77
N LEU A 175 3.57 11.62 -12.57
CA LEU A 175 2.23 11.12 -12.30
C LEU A 175 1.30 12.27 -11.93
N VAL A 176 0.00 12.06 -12.13
CA VAL A 176 -1.07 12.95 -11.66
C VAL A 176 -2.07 12.06 -10.94
N HIS A 177 -2.44 12.38 -9.70
CA HIS A 177 -3.35 11.54 -8.91
C HIS A 177 -4.78 11.50 -9.49
N ARG A 178 -5.26 12.61 -10.06
CA ARG A 178 -6.58 12.79 -10.70
C ARG A 178 -7.83 12.67 -9.82
N ASP A 179 -7.73 12.05 -8.65
CA ASP A 179 -8.84 11.86 -7.71
C ASP A 179 -8.44 12.22 -6.27
N LEU A 180 -7.65 13.28 -6.11
CA LEU A 180 -7.24 13.72 -4.78
C LEU A 180 -8.42 14.38 -4.06
N HIS A 181 -8.91 13.73 -3.00
CA HIS A 181 -9.84 14.31 -2.05
C HIS A 181 -9.57 13.78 -0.64
N ILE A 182 -10.17 14.40 0.38
CA ILE A 182 -9.98 14.05 1.80
C ILE A 182 -10.32 12.58 2.15
N GLY A 183 -11.06 11.89 1.30
CA GLY A 183 -11.35 10.45 1.44
C GLY A 183 -10.18 9.56 1.00
N ASN A 184 -9.38 10.02 0.04
CA ASN A 184 -8.18 9.35 -0.48
C ASN A 184 -6.90 9.82 0.24
N ILE A 185 -7.06 10.53 1.35
CA ILE A 185 -5.98 10.78 2.32
C ILE A 185 -6.22 9.89 3.52
N LEU A 186 -5.28 9.02 3.84
CA LEU A 186 -5.33 8.16 5.02
C LEU A 186 -4.62 8.83 6.19
N LYS A 187 -5.16 8.66 7.40
CA LYS A 187 -4.55 9.11 8.64
C LYS A 187 -3.81 7.93 9.28
N LEU A 188 -2.48 7.95 9.18
CA LEU A 188 -1.61 7.06 9.96
C LEU A 188 -1.25 7.71 11.28
N LYS A 189 -0.68 6.95 12.23
CA LYS A 189 -0.44 7.37 13.62
C LYS A 189 0.08 8.82 13.75
N TYR A 190 1.14 9.17 13.02
CA TYR A 190 1.78 10.49 13.12
C TYR A 190 1.68 11.37 11.86
N LYS A 191 1.14 10.85 10.75
CA LYS A 191 1.15 11.55 9.46
C LYS A 191 -0.09 11.23 8.64
N THR A 192 -0.34 12.04 7.63
CA THR A 192 -1.29 11.75 6.56
C THR A 192 -0.53 11.20 5.36
N VAL A 193 -1.15 10.29 4.61
CA VAL A 193 -0.59 9.72 3.38
C VAL A 193 -1.66 9.65 2.30
N ILE A 194 -1.23 9.73 1.05
CA ILE A 194 -2.07 9.60 -0.14
C ILE A 194 -2.31 8.11 -0.46
N THR A 195 -3.49 7.77 -0.97
CA THR A 195 -3.83 6.43 -1.49
C THR A 195 -4.56 6.54 -2.84
N ASP A 196 -5.01 5.41 -3.40
CA ASP A 196 -5.80 5.36 -4.64
C ASP A 196 -5.12 6.01 -5.86
N MET A 197 -3.93 5.52 -6.18
CA MET A 197 -3.05 5.99 -7.27
C MET A 197 -3.43 5.48 -8.68
N GLY A 198 -4.60 4.87 -8.84
CA GLY A 198 -4.95 4.09 -10.04
C GLY A 198 -5.60 4.85 -11.19
N LEU A 199 -5.90 6.15 -11.04
CA LEU A 199 -6.61 6.96 -12.03
C LEU A 199 -5.71 7.89 -12.85
#